data_AF-A0A1V3X5P3-F1
#
_entry.id   AF-A0A1V3X5P3-F1
#
_cell.length_a   1.000
_cell.length_b   1.000
_cell.length_c   1.000
_cell.angle_alpha   90.00
_cell.angle_beta   90.00
_cell.angle_gamma   90.00
#
_symmetry.space_group_name_H-M   'P 1'
#
loop_
_entity.id
_entity.type
_entity.pdbx_description
1 polymer ?
#
loop_
_entity_poly.entity_id
_entity_poly.type
_entity_poly.pdbx_seq_one_letter_code
_entity_poly.pdbx_strand_id
1 'polypeptide(L)' 'MYVCLCNGVTSQMVAETVAAGASTTKDVAQACGAGADCGRCRHTIRAILGARRGGAAAEPTPHRC' A
#
# COMPACT_ATOMS: atom_id res chain seq x y z
N MET A 1 12.10 -0.04 -3.65
CA MET A 1 11.82 1.38 -3.98
C MET A 1 11.17 2.08 -2.79
N TYR A 2 11.23 3.41 -2.70
CA TYR A 2 10.43 4.15 -1.71
C TYR A 2 8.97 4.18 -2.13
N VAL A 3 8.08 3.80 -1.21
CA VAL A 3 6.63 3.90 -1.37
C VAL A 3 6.12 5.18 -0.73
N CYS A 4 6.64 5.56 0.43
CA CYS A 4 6.29 6.80 1.12
C CYS A 4 7.52 7.69 1.32
N LEU A 5 7.52 8.89 0.71
CA LEU A 5 8.63 9.84 0.87
C LEU A 5 8.56 10.62 2.18
N CYS A 6 7.36 10.87 2.73
CA CYS A 6 7.22 11.60 4.00
C CYS A 6 7.90 10.84 5.16
N ASN A 7 7.73 9.52 5.20
CA ASN A 7 8.21 8.67 6.30
C ASN A 7 9.36 7.75 5.88
N GLY A 8 9.93 7.95 4.69
CA GLY A 8 11.04 7.12 4.21
C GLY A 8 10.73 5.62 4.12
N VAL A 9 9.47 5.25 3.85
CA VAL A 9 9.05 3.83 3.87
C VAL A 9 9.28 3.18 2.50
N THR A 10 9.93 2.02 2.49
CA THR A 10 10.21 1.26 1.27
C THR A 10 9.14 0.22 0.96
N SER A 11 9.14 -0.28 -0.28
CA SER A 11 8.30 -1.38 -0.72
C SER A 11 8.51 -2.66 0.09
N GLN A 12 9.73 -2.89 0.58
CA GLN A 12 10.05 -4.03 1.46
C GLN A 12 9.38 -3.87 2.82
N MET A 13 9.50 -2.71 3.48
CA MET A 13 8.82 -2.45 4.76
C MET A 13 7.30 -2.59 4.64
N VAL A 14 6.69 -2.11 3.55
CA VAL A 14 5.26 -2.29 3.31
C VAL A 14 4.94 -3.77 3.12
N ALA A 15 5.72 -4.52 2.35
CA ALA A 15 5.52 -5.95 2.17
C ALA A 15 5.63 -6.75 3.48
N GLU A 16 6.62 -6.42 4.33
CA GLU A 16 6.80 -7.02 5.66
C GLU A 16 5.64 -6.69 6.60
N THR A 17 5.21 -5.41 6.64
CA THR A 17 4.05 -4.97 7.42
C THR A 17 2.79 -5.73 7.04
N VAL A 18 2.62 -5.93 5.74
CA VAL A 18 1.49 -6.68 5.20
C VAL A 18 1.66 -8.18 5.50
N ALA A 19 2.87 -8.75 5.39
CA ALA A 19 3.16 -10.12 5.78
C ALA A 19 2.87 -10.40 7.26
N ALA A 20 3.11 -9.41 8.14
CA ALA A 20 2.78 -9.43 9.55
C ALA A 20 1.27 -9.32 9.86
N GLY A 21 0.42 -9.17 8.84
CA GLY A 21 -1.04 -9.21 8.97
C GLY A 21 -1.77 -7.90 8.67
N ALA A 22 -1.07 -6.82 8.30
CA ALA A 22 -1.74 -5.60 7.91
C ALA A 22 -2.63 -5.83 6.68
N SER A 23 -3.90 -5.41 6.78
CA SER A 23 -4.94 -5.74 5.81
C SER A 23 -5.60 -4.49 5.19
N THR A 24 -5.37 -3.33 5.81
CA THR A 24 -5.86 -2.02 5.39
C THR A 24 -4.73 -1.00 5.31
N THR A 25 -4.96 0.11 4.59
CA THR A 25 -4.00 1.23 4.58
C THR A 25 -3.83 1.87 5.95
N LYS A 26 -4.84 1.75 6.84
CA LYS A 26 -4.77 2.24 8.22
C LYS A 26 -3.81 1.37 9.04
N ASP A 27 -3.88 0.05 8.89
CA ASP A 27 -2.97 -0.89 9.57
C ASP A 27 -1.52 -0.60 9.14
N VAL A 28 -1.30 -0.40 7.85
CA VAL A 28 0.03 -0.04 7.30
C VAL A 28 0.52 1.28 7.88
N ALA A 29 -0.34 2.30 7.96
CA ALA A 29 0.03 3.59 8.56
C ALA A 29 0.36 3.47 10.05
N GLN A 30 -0.34 2.62 10.81
CA GLN A 30 -0.04 2.38 12.22
C GLN A 30 1.26 1.60 12.42
N ALA A 31 1.58 0.64 11.55
CA ALA A 31 2.74 -0.23 11.71
C ALA A 31 4.06 0.40 11.22
N CYS A 32 4.05 1.15 10.12
CA CYS A 32 5.27 1.74 9.56
C CYS A 32 5.15 3.21 9.14
N GLY A 33 4.04 3.89 9.46
CA GLY A 33 3.84 5.31 9.15
C GLY A 33 3.45 5.60 7.69
N ALA A 34 3.52 4.64 6.77
CA ALA A 34 3.22 4.92 5.36
C ALA A 34 1.76 5.36 5.17
N GLY A 35 1.58 6.56 4.61
CA GLY A 35 0.25 7.12 4.37
C GLY A 35 -0.35 7.90 5.54
N ALA A 36 0.39 8.11 6.63
CA ALA A 36 -0.06 8.92 7.77
C ALA A 36 -0.13 10.43 7.46
N ASP A 37 0.79 10.95 6.62
CA ASP A 37 0.86 12.40 6.32
C ASP A 37 0.12 12.79 5.04
N CYS A 38 0.84 13.11 3.95
CA CYS A 38 0.27 13.67 2.72
C CYS A 38 -0.61 12.69 1.92
N GLY A 39 -0.62 11.41 2.28
CA GLY A 39 -1.49 10.39 1.69
C GLY A 39 -1.20 9.96 0.24
N ARG A 40 -0.26 10.59 -0.48
CA ARG A 40 0.02 10.28 -1.90
C ARG A 40 0.35 8.81 -2.17
N CYS A 41 1.02 8.16 -1.23
CA CYS A 41 1.39 6.75 -1.31
C CYS A 41 0.22 5.77 -1.06
N ARG A 42 -0.95 6.23 -0.59
CA ARG A 42 -2.07 5.34 -0.21
C ARG A 42 -2.61 4.52 -1.37
N HIS A 43 -2.59 5.05 -2.61
CA HIS A 43 -2.98 4.29 -3.80
C HIS A 43 -2.03 3.11 -4.07
N THR A 44 -0.72 3.35 -3.98
CA THR A 44 0.31 2.32 -4.11
C THR A 44 0.19 1.26 -3.01
N ILE A 45 -0.02 1.67 -1.76
CA ILE A 45 -0.23 0.75 -0.64
C ILE A 45 -1.48 -0.13 -0.88
N ARG A 46 -2.58 0.46 -1.37
CA ARG A 46 -3.78 -0.30 -1.72
C ARG A 46 -3.54 -1.32 -2.83
N ALA A 47 -2.73 -0.98 -3.83
CA ALA A 47 -2.35 -1.93 -4.88
C ALA A 47 -1.54 -3.12 -4.30
N ILE A 48 -0.59 -2.86 -3.40
CA ILE A 48 0.19 -3.90 -2.72
C ILE A 48 -0.72 -4.81 -1.87
N LEU A 49 -1.64 -4.21 -1.11
CA LEU A 49 -2.63 -4.95 -0.32
C LEU A 49 -3.57 -5.79 -1.21
N GLY A 50 -3.98 -5.25 -2.36
CA GLY A 50 -4.82 -5.94 -3.35
C GLY A 50 -4.11 -7.12 -3.99
N ALA A 51 -2.83 -6.97 -4.35
CA ALA A 51 -2.02 -8.03 -4.93
C ALA A 51 -1.87 -9.26 -4.02
N ARG A 52 -1.91 -9.10 -2.69
CA ARG A 52 -1.95 -10.25 -1.76
C ARG A 52 -3.30 -10.93 -1.68
N ARG A 53 -4.40 -10.21 -1.93
CA ARG A 53 -5.76 -10.76 -1.93
C ARG A 53 -6.09 -11.48 -3.23
N GLY A 54 -5.37 -11.17 -4.31
CA GLY A 54 -5.59 -11.77 -5.62
C GLY A 54 -4.28 -12.09 -6.32
N GLY A 55 -3.92 -13.37 -6.35
CA GLY A 55 -3.25 -13.96 -7.51
C GLY A 55 -4.15 -14.03 -8.75
N ALA A 56 -5.10 -13.08 -8.90
CA ALA A 56 -5.99 -12.94 -10.03
C ALA A 56 -6.28 -11.44 -10.22
N ALA A 57 -6.06 -10.99 -11.45
CA ALA A 57 -6.00 -9.60 -11.88
C ALA A 57 -7.19 -8.75 -11.43
N ALA A 58 -6.91 -7.64 -10.75
CA ALA A 58 -7.77 -6.47 -10.82
C ALA A 58 -7.43 -5.74 -12.13
N GLU A 59 -8.22 -6.02 -13.16
CA GLU A 59 -8.26 -5.24 -14.40
C GLU A 59 -8.41 -3.74 -14.04
N PRO A 60 -7.60 -2.84 -14.63
CA PRO A 60 -7.76 -1.41 -14.39
C PRO A 60 -9.13 -1.00 -14.92
N THR A 61 -10.00 -0.51 -14.02
CA THR A 61 -11.30 0.04 -14.37
C THR A 61 -11.11 1.01 -15.54
N PRO A 62 -11.79 0.84 -16.69
CA PRO A 62 -11.61 1.76 -17.79
C PRO A 62 -12.01 3.15 -17.30
N HIS A 63 -11.10 4.11 -17.47
CA HIS A 63 -11.40 5.52 -17.35
C HIS A 63 -12.65 5.79 -18.19
N ARG A 64 -13.77 6.01 -17.51
CA ARG A 64 -14.99 6.46 -18.17
C ARG A 64 -14.74 7.91 -18.55
N CYS A 65 -14.83 8.18 -19.85
CA CYS A 65 -14.75 9.52 -20.44
C CYS A 65 -15.77 10.47 -19.80
#